data_AF-A0A2E3B8V8-F1
#
_entry.id   AF-A0A2E3B8V8-F1
#
_cell.length_a   1.000
_cell.length_b   1.000
_cell.length_c   1.000
_cell.angle_alpha   90.00
_cell.angle_beta   90.00
_cell.angle_gamma   90.00
#
_symmetry.space_group_name_H-M   'P 1'
#
loop_
_entity.id
_entity.type
_entity.pdbx_description
1 polymer ?
#
loop_
_entity_poly.entity_id
_entity_poly.type
_entity_poly.pdbx_seq_one_letter_code
_entity_poly.pdbx_strand_id
1 'polypeptide(L)'
;MANSNNTLTVSILDREFRVSCPADSQHELTSAAQFLDEKMREIRTASNGSGQVLGTDRIAVIAALNIAHQLQQLQGKQTQLSLELERIDERLDEALMQDPQLEL
;
A
#
# COMPACT_ATOMS: atom_id res chain seq x y z
N MET A 1 -5.09 -9.58 30.53
CA MET A 1 -4.16 -9.94 29.43
C MET A 1 -3.45 -8.66 29.04
N ALA A 2 -2.11 -8.67 28.98
CA ALA A 2 -1.29 -7.46 29.10
C ALA A 2 -1.49 -6.50 27.92
N ASN A 3 -2.07 -5.33 28.19
CA ASN A 3 -2.14 -4.22 27.26
C ASN A 3 -0.80 -3.48 27.30
N SER A 4 0.25 -4.12 26.77
CA SER A 4 1.58 -3.50 26.65
C SER A 4 1.55 -2.55 25.46
N ASN A 5 1.03 -1.35 25.69
CA ASN A 5 1.00 -0.26 24.72
C ASN A 5 2.45 0.20 24.46
N ASN A 6 3.17 -0.53 23.62
CA ASN A 6 4.58 -0.28 23.36
C ASN A 6 4.69 0.91 22.41
N THR A 7 5.69 1.77 22.63
CA THR A 7 5.93 2.92 21.76
C THR A 7 7.13 2.63 20.87
N LEU A 8 6.95 2.72 19.56
CA LEU A 8 8.04 2.63 18.58
C LEU A 8 8.49 4.04 18.21
N THR A 9 9.81 4.27 18.19
CA THR A 9 10.38 5.50 17.64
C THR A 9 10.82 5.24 16.21
N VAL A 10 10.37 6.07 15.28
CA VAL A 10 10.74 6.01 13.85
C VAL A 10 11.29 7.35 13.40
N SER A 11 12.19 7.36 12.41
CA SER A 11 12.73 8.58 11.82
C SER A 11 12.19 8.75 10.41
N ILE A 12 11.62 9.92 10.11
CA ILE A 12 10.97 10.25 8.85
C ILE A 12 11.34 11.69 8.47
N LEU A 13 11.94 11.86 7.30
CA LEU A 13 12.47 13.12 6.78
C LEU A 13 13.30 13.89 7.81
N ASP A 14 14.25 13.18 8.43
CA ASP A 14 15.19 13.72 9.40
C ASP A 14 14.53 14.18 10.73
N ARG A 15 13.29 13.73 11.00
CA ARG A 15 12.54 14.00 12.24
C ARG A 15 12.15 12.69 12.93
N GLU A 16 12.22 12.65 14.25
CA GLU A 16 11.79 11.50 15.04
C GLU A 16 10.31 11.58 15.44
N PHE A 17 9.61 10.46 15.34
CA PHE A 17 8.21 10.30 15.72
C PHE A 17 8.05 9.10 16.64
N ARG A 18 7.22 9.25 17.68
CA ARG A 18 6.79 8.15 18.54
C ARG A 18 5.39 7.72 18.14
N VAL A 19 5.25 6.45 17.78
CA VAL A 19 3.98 5.84 17.38
C VAL A 19 3.62 4.69 18.31
N SER A 20 2.32 4.53 18.57
CA SER A 20 1.82 3.37 19.30
C SER A 20 2.02 2.12 18.46
N CYS A 21 2.65 1.10 19.04
CA CYS A 21 3.05 -0.12 18.36
C CYS A 21 2.60 -1.33 19.18
N PRO A 22 1.63 -2.12 18.68
CA PRO A 22 1.38 -3.46 19.19
C PRO A 22 2.66 -4.31 19.09
N ALA A 23 2.83 -5.28 19.99
CA ALA A 23 4.04 -6.11 20.04
C ALA A 23 4.35 -6.81 18.71
N ASP A 24 3.32 -7.17 17.94
CA ASP A 24 3.46 -7.97 16.72
C ASP A 24 3.65 -7.12 15.45
N SER A 25 3.40 -5.81 15.51
CA SER A 25 3.38 -4.93 14.33
C SER A 25 4.61 -4.04 14.18
N GLN A 26 5.64 -4.25 15.01
CA GLN A 26 6.83 -3.38 15.03
C GLN A 26 7.57 -3.35 13.69
N HIS A 27 7.74 -4.51 13.06
CA HIS A 27 8.41 -4.62 11.77
C HIS A 27 7.62 -3.92 10.67
N GLU A 28 6.29 -4.13 10.63
CA GLU A 28 5.39 -3.52 9.65
C GLU A 28 5.38 -2.00 9.78
N LEU A 29 5.28 -1.46 11.00
CA LEU A 29 5.32 -0.02 11.24
C LEU A 29 6.68 0.60 10.90
N THR A 30 7.77 -0.12 11.16
CA THR A 30 9.13 0.32 10.76
C THR A 30 9.23 0.39 9.24
N SER A 31 8.76 -0.63 8.53
CA SER A 31 8.76 -0.67 7.07
C SER A 31 7.88 0.45 6.48
N ALA A 32 6.69 0.68 7.04
CA ALA A 32 5.81 1.77 6.61
C ALA A 32 6.46 3.14 6.81
N ALA A 33 7.16 3.36 7.93
CA ALA A 33 7.89 4.60 8.18
C ALA A 33 9.04 4.82 7.18
N GLN A 34 9.80 3.77 6.85
CA GLN A 34 10.86 3.83 5.83
C GLN A 34 10.29 4.18 4.46
N PHE A 35 9.18 3.54 4.07
CA PHE A 35 8.51 3.83 2.80
C PHE A 35 8.00 5.29 2.74
N LEU A 36 7.44 5.80 3.84
CA LEU A 36 7.04 7.21 3.92
C LEU A 36 8.23 8.15 3.81
N ASP A 37 9.35 7.87 4.48
CA ASP A 37 10.59 8.65 4.39
C ASP A 37 11.10 8.73 2.95
N GLU A 38 11.17 7.59 2.25
CA GLU A 38 11.58 7.52 0.85
C GLU A 38 10.69 8.40 -0.03
N LYS A 39 9.36 8.26 0.07
CA LYS A 39 8.41 9.07 -0.70
C LYS A 39 8.52 10.56 -0.41
N MET A 40 8.72 10.94 0.84
CA MET A 40 8.94 12.35 1.20
C MET A 40 10.25 12.89 0.63
N ARG A 41 11.34 12.10 0.62
CA ARG A 41 12.63 12.49 0.02
C ARG A 41 12.56 12.62 -1.50
N GLU A 42 11.84 11.73 -2.18
CA GLU A 42 11.56 11.83 -3.62
C GLU A 42 10.89 13.18 -3.94
N ILE A 43 9.82 13.52 -3.22
CA ILE A 43 9.07 14.76 -3.43
C ILE A 43 9.94 15.99 -3.13
N ARG A 44 10.73 15.96 -2.04
CA ARG A 44 11.67 17.04 -1.69
C ARG A 44 12.66 17.28 -2.84
N THR A 45 13.25 16.21 -3.37
CA THR A 45 14.24 16.29 -4.45
C THR A 45 13.62 16.79 -5.75
N ALA A 46 12.45 16.28 -6.12
CA ALA A 46 11.72 16.74 -7.31
C ALA A 46 11.33 18.23 -7.24
N SER A 47 10.96 18.72 -6.04
CA SER A 47 10.59 20.13 -5.84
C SER A 47 11.77 21.09 -5.97
N ASN A 48 12.97 20.66 -5.62
CA ASN A 48 14.16 21.50 -5.73
C ASN A 48 14.52 21.81 -7.20
N GLY A 49 14.14 20.96 -8.15
CA GLY A 49 14.42 21.15 -9.58
C GLY A 49 13.54 22.23 -10.25
N SER A 50 12.36 22.53 -9.70
CA SER A 50 11.44 23.54 -10.25
C SER A 50 11.65 24.94 -9.65
N GLY A 51 12.64 25.11 -8.77
CA GLY A 51 12.89 26.35 -8.03
C GLY A 51 11.91 26.61 -6.89
N GLN A 52 10.97 25.69 -6.62
CA GLN A 52 9.99 25.82 -5.55
C GLN A 52 10.32 24.88 -4.39
N VAL A 53 10.93 25.42 -3.33
CA VAL A 53 11.17 24.66 -2.10
C VAL A 53 9.84 24.47 -1.35
N LEU A 54 9.41 23.22 -1.22
CA LEU A 54 8.24 22.87 -0.42
C LEU A 54 8.63 22.66 1.05
N GLY A 55 7.81 23.16 1.97
CA GLY A 55 7.97 22.88 3.40
C GLY A 55 7.63 21.43 3.73
N THR A 56 8.21 20.91 4.82
CA THR A 56 8.05 19.51 5.28
C THR A 56 6.58 19.08 5.42
N ASP A 57 5.72 19.93 5.99
CA ASP A 57 4.31 19.59 6.18
C ASP A 57 3.59 19.38 4.84
N ARG A 58 3.91 20.21 3.84
CA ARG A 58 3.34 20.06 2.50
C ARG A 58 3.89 18.82 1.79
N ILE A 59 5.17 18.52 1.97
CA ILE A 59 5.77 17.27 1.48
C ILE A 59 5.07 16.06 2.09
N ALA A 60 4.81 16.06 3.40
CA ALA A 60 4.12 14.98 4.09
C ALA A 60 2.69 14.77 3.55
N VAL A 61 1.94 15.85 3.34
CA VAL A 61 0.58 15.77 2.77
C VAL A 61 0.61 15.19 1.36
N ILE A 62 1.53 15.64 0.51
CA ILE A 62 1.65 15.11 -0.86
C ILE A 62 2.05 13.62 -0.83
N ALA A 63 2.98 13.23 0.03
CA ALA A 63 3.38 11.83 0.18
C ALA A 63 2.19 10.97 0.63
N ALA A 64 1.44 11.40 1.64
CA ALA A 64 0.26 10.70 2.12
C ALA A 64 -0.81 10.54 1.04
N LEU A 65 -1.08 11.60 0.26
CA LEU A 65 -2.03 11.53 -0.86
C LEU A 65 -1.59 10.57 -1.95
N ASN A 66 -0.30 10.57 -2.31
CA ASN A 66 0.24 9.66 -3.32
C ASN A 66 0.12 8.20 -2.88
N ILE A 67 0.44 7.92 -1.61
CA ILE A 67 0.34 6.57 -1.04
C ILE A 67 -1.12 6.10 -0.99
N ALA A 68 -2.04 6.96 -0.52
CA ALA A 68 -3.46 6.66 -0.50
C ALA A 68 -4.01 6.38 -1.90
N HIS A 69 -3.59 7.16 -2.91
CA HIS A 69 -3.98 6.93 -4.29
C HIS A 69 -3.46 5.60 -4.84
N GLN A 70 -2.20 5.24 -4.55
CA GLN A 70 -1.63 3.95 -4.95
C GLN A 70 -2.37 2.77 -4.31
N LEU A 71 -2.73 2.87 -3.02
CA LEU A 71 -3.52 1.86 -2.34
C LEU A 71 -4.89 1.66 -3.01
N GLN A 72 -5.60 2.75 -3.32
CA GLN A 72 -6.87 2.68 -4.02
C GLN A 72 -6.74 2.06 -5.42
N GLN A 73 -5.69 2.39 -6.16
CA GLN A 73 -5.42 1.74 -7.46
C GLN A 73 -5.17 0.24 -7.31
N LEU A 74 -4.39 -0.19 -6.31
CA LEU A 74 -4.12 -1.61 -6.06
C LEU A 74 -5.39 -2.37 -5.67
N GLN A 75 -6.24 -1.77 -4.83
CA GLN A 75 -7.56 -2.34 -4.49
C GLN A 75 -8.45 -2.47 -5.74
N GLY A 76 -8.50 -1.43 -6.58
CA GLY A 76 -9.26 -1.49 -7.83
C GLY A 76 -8.77 -2.59 -8.78
N LYS A 77 -7.45 -2.75 -8.91
CA LYS A 77 -6.85 -3.84 -9.71
C LYS A 77 -7.16 -5.22 -9.13
N GLN A 78 -7.14 -5.37 -7.80
CA GLN A 78 -7.50 -6.62 -7.14
C GLN A 78 -8.96 -6.99 -7.43
N THR A 79 -9.89 -6.04 -7.30
CA THR A 79 -11.30 -6.26 -7.66
C THR A 79 -11.46 -6.68 -9.12
N GLN A 80 -10.76 -6.01 -10.03
CA GLN A 80 -10.83 -6.35 -11.45
C GLN A 80 -10.29 -7.76 -11.74
N LEU A 81 -9.19 -8.15 -11.09
CA LEU A 81 -8.63 -9.49 -11.21
C LEU A 81 -9.61 -10.56 -10.68
N SER A 82 -10.26 -10.31 -9.54
CA SER A 82 -11.29 -11.22 -9.00
C SER A 82 -12.43 -11.43 -9.98
N LEU A 83 -12.94 -10.36 -10.60
CA LEU A 83 -14.00 -10.46 -11.62
C LEU A 83 -13.54 -11.21 -12.87
N GLU A 84 -12.28 -11.06 -13.29
CA GLU A 84 -11.75 -11.85 -14.41
C GLU A 84 -11.61 -13.33 -14.07
N LEU A 85 -11.22 -13.66 -12.84
CA LEU A 85 -11.16 -15.05 -12.39
C LEU A 85 -12.54 -15.70 -12.36
N GLU A 86 -13.55 -15.01 -11.84
CA GLU A 86 -14.96 -15.48 -11.85
C GLU A 86 -15.43 -15.74 -13.29
N ARG A 87 -15.14 -14.83 -14.21
CA ARG A 87 -15.50 -14.99 -15.62
C ARG A 87 -14.79 -16.17 -16.29
N ILE A 88 -13.54 -16.45 -15.91
CA ILE A 88 -12.80 -17.62 -16.42
C ILE A 88 -13.41 -18.92 -15.88
N ASP A 89 -13.79 -18.92 -14.60
CA ASP A 89 -14.43 -20.07 -13.93
C ASP A 89 -15.76 -20.41 -14.60
N GLU A 90 -16.62 -19.42 -14.84
CA GLU A 90 -17.89 -19.60 -15.57
C GLU A 90 -17.68 -20.22 -16.96
N ARG A 91 -16.65 -19.76 -17.69
CA ARG A 91 -16.32 -20.30 -19.02
C ARG A 91 -15.79 -21.72 -18.97
N LEU A 92 -15.05 -22.06 -17.92
CA LEU A 92 -14.55 -23.41 -17.71
C LEU A 92 -15.72 -24.37 -17.44
N ASP A 93 -16.64 -23.98 -16.56
CA ASP A 93 -17.85 -24.73 -16.27
C ASP A 93 -18.71 -24.93 -17.52
N GLU A 94 -18.91 -23.88 -18.32
CA GLU A 94 -19.63 -23.98 -19.59
C GLU A 94 -18.96 -24.97 -20.56
N ALA A 95 -17.63 -24.91 -20.71
CA ALA A 95 -16.88 -25.79 -21.60
C ALA A 95 -16.95 -27.25 -21.14
N LEU A 96 -16.84 -27.49 -19.83
CA LEU A 96 -16.95 -28.84 -19.25
C LEU A 96 -18.37 -29.40 -19.39
N MET A 97 -19.42 -28.58 -19.28
CA MET A 97 -20.80 -29.01 -19.52
C MET A 97 -21.08 -29.30 -21.01
N GLN A 98 -20.33 -28.68 -21.92
CA GLN A 98 -20.45 -28.89 -23.37
C GLN A 98 -19.73 -30.15 -23.87
N ASP A 99 -19.00 -30.87 -23.01
CA ASP A 99 -18.28 -32.10 -23.36
C ASP A 99 -18.90 -33.39 -22.76
N PRO A 100 -20.13 -33.79 -23.14
CA PRO A 100 -20.71 -35.08 -22.77
C PRO A 100 -20.21 -36.25 -23.65
N GLN A 101 -19.21 -36.07 -24.50
CA GLN A 101 -18.83 -37.06 -25.54
C GLN A 101 -17.81 -38.13 -25.11
N LEU A 102 -17.56 -38.32 -23.81
CA LEU A 102 -16.68 -39.39 -23.31
C LEU A 102 -17.40 -40.55 -22.57
N GLU A 103 -18.73 -40.60 -22.61
CA GLU A 103 -19.50 -41.81 -22.24
C GLU A 103 -20.04 -42.54 -23.49
N LEU A 104 -19.16 -43.23 -24.24
CA LEU A 104 -19.52 -44.32 -25.15
C LEU A 104 -18.43 -45.40 -25.17
#